data_AF-A0A7S0M3C0-F1
#
_entry.id   AF-A0A7S0M3C0-F1
#
_cell.length_a   1.000
_cell.length_b   1.000
_cell.length_c   1.000
_cell.angle_alpha   90.00
_cell.angle_beta   90.00
_cell.angle_gamma   90.00
#
_symmetry.space_group_name_H-M   'P 1'
#
loop_
_entity.id
_entity.type
_entity.pdbx_description
1 polymer ?
#
loop_
_entity_poly.entity_id
_entity_poly.type
_entity_poly.pdbx_seq_one_letter_code
_entity_poly.pdbx_strand_id
1 'polypeptide(L)'
;PTKMDDGSVQFVRYSDLDQNAAGQIRWARVKSIKRAIEKLVRIYGQDVSRLVDLCRQCIVFDNIHDLSVCLGAIREDEEAHVVRIKNRFDENYNSAHSAGYRDV
;
A
#
# COMPACT_ATOMS: atom_id res chain seq x y z
N PRO A 1 -2.46 5.48 -11.98
CA PRO A 1 -1.60 6.57 -12.50
C PRO A 1 -1.56 6.50 -14.03
N THR A 2 -2.21 7.46 -14.68
CA THR A 2 -2.12 7.61 -16.13
C THR A 2 -0.87 8.43 -16.43
N LYS A 3 0.06 7.87 -17.21
CA LYS A 3 1.21 8.64 -17.71
C LYS A 3 0.72 9.54 -18.82
N MET A 4 0.92 10.83 -18.66
CA MET A 4 0.62 11.85 -19.65
C MET A 4 1.72 11.88 -20.71
N ASP A 5 1.42 12.52 -21.85
CA ASP A 5 2.36 12.65 -22.97
C ASP A 5 3.62 13.45 -22.61
N ASP A 6 3.55 14.30 -21.59
CA ASP A 6 4.68 15.06 -21.02
C ASP A 6 5.49 14.27 -19.96
N GLY A 7 5.11 13.01 -19.71
CA GLY A 7 5.72 12.15 -18.70
C GLY A 7 5.21 12.38 -17.28
N SER A 8 4.30 13.34 -17.05
CA SER A 8 3.67 13.55 -15.75
C SER A 8 2.69 12.42 -15.41
N VAL A 9 2.42 12.24 -14.12
CA VAL A 9 1.51 11.21 -13.62
C VAL A 9 0.25 11.88 -13.07
N GLN A 10 -0.91 11.54 -13.63
CA GLN A 10 -2.19 11.96 -13.07
C GLN A 10 -2.79 10.85 -12.21
N PHE A 11 -3.16 11.22 -10.98
CA PHE A 11 -4.01 10.42 -10.09
C PHE A 11 -5.47 10.81 -10.32
N VAL A 12 -6.34 9.82 -10.37
CA VAL A 12 -7.78 9.99 -10.63
C VAL A 12 -8.56 9.25 -9.55
N ARG A 13 -9.73 9.78 -9.17
CA ARG A 13 -10.61 9.07 -8.24
C ARG A 13 -11.18 7.84 -8.93
N TYR A 14 -11.36 6.78 -8.14
CA TYR A 14 -11.95 5.53 -8.66
C TYR A 14 -13.34 5.74 -9.27
N SER A 15 -14.13 6.66 -8.71
CA SER A 15 -15.46 7.03 -9.21
C SER A 15 -15.45 7.56 -10.64
N ASP A 16 -14.31 8.09 -11.09
CA ASP A 16 -14.17 8.79 -12.35
C ASP A 16 -13.56 7.89 -13.43
N LEU A 17 -13.25 6.63 -13.08
CA LEU A 17 -12.70 5.64 -14.01
C LEU A 17 -13.79 5.07 -14.92
N ASP A 18 -13.43 4.91 -16.19
CA ASP A 18 -14.23 4.08 -17.09
C ASP A 18 -14.14 2.58 -16.72
N GLN A 19 -15.02 1.76 -17.30
CA GLN A 19 -15.11 0.33 -17.00
C GLN A 19 -13.83 -0.44 -17.37
N ASN A 20 -13.09 0.00 -18.40
CA ASN A 20 -11.88 -0.67 -18.87
C ASN A 20 -10.73 -0.45 -17.90
N ALA A 21 -10.52 0.80 -17.45
CA ALA A 21 -9.52 1.16 -16.46
C ALA A 21 -9.84 0.53 -15.10
N ALA A 22 -11.10 0.56 -14.68
CA ALA A 22 -11.54 -0.07 -13.43
C ALA A 22 -11.27 -1.58 -13.42
N GLY A 23 -11.45 -2.27 -14.55
CA GLY A 23 -11.19 -3.71 -14.71
C GLY A 23 -9.73 -4.13 -14.53
N GLN A 24 -8.77 -3.20 -14.62
CA GLN A 24 -7.35 -3.48 -14.40
C GLN A 24 -6.98 -3.50 -12.92
N ILE A 25 -7.83 -2.98 -12.03
CA ILE A 25 -7.56 -2.88 -10.61
C ILE A 25 -7.78 -4.24 -9.94
N ARG A 26 -6.73 -4.74 -9.28
CA ARG A 26 -6.80 -5.96 -8.48
C ARG A 26 -6.99 -5.63 -7.00
N TRP A 27 -8.23 -5.71 -6.55
CA TRP A 27 -8.58 -5.48 -5.16
C TRP A 27 -8.11 -6.61 -4.25
N ALA A 28 -7.43 -6.26 -3.16
CA ALA A 28 -7.10 -7.22 -2.14
C ALA A 28 -8.35 -7.57 -1.30
N ARG A 29 -8.48 -8.85 -0.96
CA ARG A 29 -9.55 -9.30 -0.06
C ARG A 29 -9.33 -8.76 1.35
N VAL A 30 -10.42 -8.38 1.99
CA VAL A 30 -10.46 -8.12 3.45
C VAL A 30 -9.91 -9.35 4.17
N LYS A 31 -9.13 -9.10 5.23
CA LYS A 31 -8.53 -10.16 6.03
C LYS A 31 -9.62 -11.07 6.60
N SER A 32 -9.43 -12.38 6.46
CA SER A 32 -10.39 -13.35 7.01
C SER A 32 -10.41 -13.29 8.54
N ILE A 33 -11.58 -13.57 9.12
CA ILE A 33 -11.79 -13.61 10.59
C ILE A 33 -10.75 -14.49 11.26
N LYS A 34 -10.53 -15.70 10.73
CA LYS A 34 -9.53 -16.64 11.25
C LYS A 34 -8.13 -16.01 11.32
N ARG A 35 -7.66 -15.36 10.24
CA ARG A 35 -6.34 -14.72 10.21
C ARG A 35 -6.26 -13.47 11.10
N ALA A 36 -7.36 -12.75 11.26
CA ALA A 36 -7.46 -11.63 12.18
C ALA A 36 -7.29 -12.10 13.64
N ILE A 37 -8.04 -13.13 14.04
CA ILE A 37 -7.94 -13.73 15.38
C ILE A 37 -6.53 -14.26 15.65
N GLU A 38 -5.96 -15.02 14.71
CA GLU A 38 -4.58 -15.53 14.83
C GLU A 38 -3.57 -14.40 15.04
N LYS A 39 -3.72 -13.27 14.35
CA LYS A 39 -2.82 -12.12 14.49
C LYS A 39 -3.01 -11.41 15.83
N LEU A 40 -4.25 -11.23 16.27
CA LEU A 40 -4.57 -10.60 17.54
C LEU A 40 -3.96 -11.35 18.72
N VAL A 41 -4.16 -12.68 18.74
CA VAL A 41 -3.67 -13.53 19.83
C VAL A 41 -2.13 -13.60 19.83
N ARG A 42 -1.50 -13.73 18.65
CA ARG A 42 -0.04 -13.96 18.56
C ARG A 42 0.81 -12.69 18.67
N ILE A 43 0.30 -11.55 18.21
CA ILE A 43 1.12 -10.34 18.03
C ILE A 43 0.62 -9.17 18.88
N TYR A 44 -0.70 -9.02 19.01
CA TYR A 44 -1.28 -7.80 19.58
C TYR A 44 -1.84 -7.98 20.99
N GLY A 45 -1.67 -9.14 21.61
CA GLY A 45 -2.13 -9.38 22.98
C GLY A 45 -3.65 -9.25 23.13
N GLN A 46 -4.40 -9.65 22.09
CA GLN A 46 -5.86 -9.55 22.01
C GLN A 46 -6.43 -8.12 21.93
N ASP A 47 -5.59 -7.09 21.84
CA ASP A 47 -6.04 -5.71 21.63
C ASP A 47 -6.43 -5.48 20.16
N VAL A 48 -7.75 -5.35 19.93
CA VAL A 48 -8.35 -5.18 18.61
C VAL A 48 -7.96 -3.85 17.97
N SER A 49 -7.71 -2.81 18.76
CA SER A 49 -7.36 -1.47 18.25
C SER A 49 -6.04 -1.45 17.45
N ARG A 50 -5.20 -2.48 17.65
CA ARG A 50 -3.89 -2.61 16.99
C ARG A 50 -3.95 -3.37 15.65
N LEU A 51 -5.13 -3.86 15.23
CA LEU A 51 -5.30 -4.57 13.97
C LEU A 51 -5.44 -3.62 12.79
N VAL A 52 -4.31 -3.09 12.33
CA VAL A 52 -4.24 -2.04 11.29
C VAL A 52 -4.27 -2.55 9.84
N ASP A 53 -4.46 -3.84 9.61
CA ASP A 53 -4.40 -4.44 8.26
C ASP A 53 -5.65 -5.26 7.89
N LEU A 54 -6.81 -4.91 8.45
CA LEU A 54 -8.09 -5.55 8.11
C LEU A 54 -8.45 -5.28 6.64
N CYS A 55 -8.52 -4.00 6.28
CA CYS A 55 -8.53 -3.52 4.90
C CYS A 55 -7.08 -3.26 4.48
N ARG A 56 -6.73 -3.67 3.26
CA ARG A 56 -5.38 -3.54 2.73
C ARG A 56 -5.43 -3.48 1.22
N GLN A 57 -4.43 -2.88 0.61
CA GLN A 57 -4.22 -2.88 -0.84
C GLN A 57 -2.72 -3.02 -1.12
N CYS A 58 -2.37 -3.56 -2.28
CA CYS A 58 -1.00 -3.58 -2.78
C CYS A 58 -0.98 -2.81 -4.10
N ILE A 59 0.00 -1.92 -4.25
CA ILE A 59 0.27 -1.21 -5.49
C ILE A 59 1.64 -1.68 -5.96
N VAL A 60 1.71 -2.20 -7.18
CA VAL A 60 2.92 -2.80 -7.76
C VAL A 60 3.47 -1.86 -8.81
N PHE A 61 4.78 -1.66 -8.79
CA PHE A 61 5.50 -0.77 -9.69
C PHE A 61 6.68 -1.52 -10.31
N ASP A 62 7.00 -1.18 -11.55
CA ASP A 62 8.17 -1.75 -12.24
C ASP A 62 9.47 -1.06 -11.85
N ASN A 63 9.39 0.16 -11.31
CA ASN A 63 10.55 0.96 -10.92
C ASN A 63 10.31 1.76 -9.62
N ILE A 64 11.40 2.11 -8.94
CA ILE A 64 11.39 2.84 -7.66
C ILE A 64 10.91 4.29 -7.82
N HIS A 65 11.12 4.89 -8.99
CA HIS A 65 10.70 6.27 -9.24
C HIS A 65 9.17 6.41 -9.20
N ASP A 66 8.45 5.55 -9.92
CA ASP A 66 6.97 5.53 -9.95
C ASP A 66 6.39 5.22 -8.55
N LEU A 67 7.05 4.34 -7.77
CA LEU A 67 6.69 4.10 -6.37
C LEU A 67 6.81 5.38 -5.53
N SER A 68 7.94 6.09 -5.67
CA SER A 68 8.23 7.30 -4.91
C SER A 68 7.25 8.43 -5.24
N VAL A 69 6.89 8.59 -6.52
CA VAL A 69 5.85 9.52 -6.98
C VAL A 69 4.49 9.18 -6.35
N CYS A 70 4.10 7.90 -6.36
CA CYS A 70 2.84 7.48 -5.75
C CYS A 70 2.82 7.68 -4.22
N LEU A 71 3.92 7.38 -3.53
CA LEU A 71 4.01 7.60 -2.08
C LEU A 71 3.95 9.09 -1.74
N GLY A 72 4.57 9.95 -2.56
CA GLY A 72 4.45 11.40 -2.46
C GLY A 72 3.00 11.86 -2.54
N ALA A 73 2.27 11.42 -3.56
CA ALA A 73 0.85 11.73 -3.73
C ALA A 73 0.00 11.27 -2.54
N ILE A 74 0.22 10.06 -2.01
CA ILE A 74 -0.50 9.56 -0.82
C ILE A 74 -0.21 10.42 0.42
N ARG A 75 1.03 10.93 0.56
CA ARG A 75 1.42 11.79 1.70
C ARG A 75 0.84 13.19 1.61
N GLU A 76 0.58 13.68 0.40
CA GLU A 76 0.05 15.00 0.12
C GLU A 76 -1.49 15.03 0.04
N ASP A 77 -2.14 13.88 0.01
CA ASP A 77 -3.60 13.75 -0.01
C ASP A 77 -4.22 14.17 1.33
N GLU A 78 -5.08 15.20 1.30
CA GLU A 78 -5.75 15.75 2.47
C GLU A 78 -6.77 14.78 3.10
N GLU A 79 -7.28 13.80 2.34
CA GLU A 79 -8.22 12.78 2.83
C GLU A 79 -7.50 11.61 3.53
N ALA A 80 -6.16 11.55 3.47
CA ALA A 80 -5.35 10.47 4.02
C ALA A 80 -4.34 10.97 5.06
N HIS A 81 -4.06 10.14 6.06
CA HIS A 81 -3.01 10.40 7.03
C HIS A 81 -2.07 9.21 7.15
N VAL A 82 -0.77 9.44 6.87
CA VAL A 82 0.25 8.40 6.95
C VAL A 82 0.70 8.22 8.40
N VAL A 83 0.19 7.17 9.04
CA VAL A 83 0.53 6.84 10.44
C VAL A 83 1.91 6.18 10.57
N ARG A 84 2.33 5.41 9.57
CA ARG A 84 3.62 4.68 9.60
C ARG A 84 4.10 4.32 8.20
N ILE A 85 5.40 4.47 7.96
CA ILE A 85 6.10 4.01 6.75
C ILE A 85 7.08 2.89 7.15
N LYS A 86 7.16 1.82 6.35
CA LYS A 86 8.15 0.74 6.56
C LYS A 86 9.03 0.59 5.32
N ASN A 87 9.98 1.50 5.16
CA ASN A 87 10.85 1.51 4.00
C ASN A 87 11.90 0.38 4.06
N ARG A 88 11.72 -0.69 3.27
CA ARG A 88 12.71 -1.77 3.12
C ARG A 88 13.64 -1.57 1.91
N PHE A 89 13.54 -0.43 1.23
CA PHE A 89 14.50 0.01 0.23
C PHE A 89 15.59 0.91 0.82
N ASP A 90 15.48 1.30 2.10
CA ASP A 90 16.52 2.05 2.79
C ASP A 90 17.82 1.24 2.81
N GLU A 91 18.93 1.86 2.39
CA GLU A 91 20.26 1.23 2.34
C GLU A 91 20.73 0.77 3.73
N ASN A 92 20.23 1.42 4.80
CA ASN A 92 20.53 1.06 6.18
C ASN A 92 19.60 -0.04 6.74
N TYR A 93 18.57 -0.46 5.99
CA TYR A 93 17.69 -1.54 6.41
C TYR A 93 18.39 -2.90 6.24
N ASN A 94 18.55 -3.63 7.35
CA ASN A 94 19.04 -5.01 7.28
C ASN A 94 17.98 -5.94 6.65
N SER A 95 18.19 -6.27 5.38
CA SER A 95 17.29 -7.11 4.58
C SER A 95 17.11 -8.54 5.13
N ALA A 96 18.01 -9.02 5.98
CA ALA A 96 17.86 -10.32 6.65
C ALA A 96 16.59 -10.37 7.52
N HIS A 97 16.14 -9.24 8.07
CA HIS A 97 14.94 -9.16 8.91
C HIS A 97 13.65 -9.38 8.10
N SER A 98 13.70 -9.17 6.78
CA SER A 98 12.59 -9.37 5.87
C SER A 98 12.82 -10.53 4.91
N ALA A 99 13.82 -11.39 5.12
CA ALA A 99 14.20 -12.42 4.15
C ALA A 99 14.41 -11.86 2.71
N GLY A 100 14.90 -10.62 2.60
CA GLY A 100 15.17 -9.96 1.32
C GLY A 100 13.96 -9.30 0.64
N TYR A 101 12.77 -9.25 1.27
CA TYR A 101 11.63 -8.51 0.72
C TYR A 101 11.94 -7.01 0.61
N ARG A 102 11.54 -6.43 -0.53
CA ARG A 102 11.65 -5.01 -0.87
C ARG A 102 10.24 -4.43 -1.06
N ASP A 103 9.80 -3.63 -0.09
CA ASP A 103 8.49 -2.99 -0.02
C ASP A 103 8.57 -1.71 0.83
N VAL A 104 7.50 -0.89 0.79
CA VAL A 104 7.32 0.32 1.60
C VAL A 104 5.97 0.29 2.30
#